data_AF-A0A0P8IU63-F1
#
_entry.id   AF-A0A0P8IU63-F1
#
_cell.length_a   1.000
_cell.length_b   1.000
_cell.length_c   1.000
_cell.angle_alpha   90.00
_cell.angle_beta   90.00
_cell.angle_gamma   90.00
#
_symmetry.space_group_name_H-M   'P 1'
#
loop_
_entity.id
_entity.type
_entity.pdbx_description
1 polymer ?
#
loop_
_entity_poly.entity_id
_entity_poly.type
_entity_poly.pdbx_seq_one_letter_code
_entity_poly.pdbx_strand_id
1 'polypeptide(L)'
;MSQSPYDDEFRAIRYIQLRGQDIANAHETINSDIESLKAQLTGLISGTELDEAEHLALKEHHLREMTPSDTAMHSTGLKTIYSEANQRVCGDIGLATILSTDDLAVVDARIQNHIKEFNDRYALDAWDYAIACGCGLIASMLDLLCVRAPPKPTVSFTAEVDGIFNKQVQKAFNAILPEDLSTKLSDLFPIGAPDSSISSDLVGAAGGVLSPTNHRLRALSHDPVLGIIFGIKDMLNGTCTVVQNGQIVVYPSSKGVTDETNIFRLIARMFGHLASDVNAPSAKGNRGMGLPAPFMGLLRMLEGIPVGSSNFGKQIEYMYVNGYDFRQFIVTSIPMSIMEVLMRVFYVAKQVSLGKGAFGETLLDTMPLRLNPRFRMMLALGYGTSSAVNAGKMYITGNILNANYASWMGLAWNGFHSLKWSLYQRHLKLWAGIEKAELERLQNNIDSIEALTIRAGNLPVK
;
A
#
# COMPACT_ATOMS: atom_id res chain seq x y z
N MET A 1 27.68 -35.09 1.97
CA MET A 1 27.18 -33.83 2.54
C MET A 1 27.20 -32.80 1.42
N SER A 2 26.11 -32.06 1.23
CA SER A 2 25.98 -31.11 0.12
C SER A 2 27.05 -30.03 0.26
N GLN A 3 28.00 -29.95 -0.67
CA GLN A 3 28.89 -28.80 -0.78
C GLN A 3 28.04 -27.54 -0.88
N SER A 4 28.34 -26.52 -0.08
CA SER A 4 27.69 -25.23 -0.21
C SER A 4 28.02 -24.66 -1.58
N PRO A 5 27.10 -23.97 -2.27
CA PRO A 5 27.45 -23.27 -3.51
C PRO A 5 28.51 -22.17 -3.30
N TYR A 6 28.86 -21.85 -2.04
CA TYR A 6 29.83 -20.82 -1.65
C TYR A 6 31.13 -21.36 -1.03
N ASP A 7 31.43 -22.66 -1.19
CA ASP A 7 32.60 -23.30 -0.60
C ASP A 7 33.93 -22.64 -1.04
N ASP A 8 34.04 -22.27 -2.32
CA ASP A 8 35.24 -21.63 -2.89
C ASP A 8 35.44 -20.23 -2.29
N GLU A 9 34.36 -19.43 -2.18
CA GLU A 9 34.37 -18.12 -1.54
C GLU A 9 34.74 -18.22 -0.07
N PHE A 10 34.17 -19.18 0.65
CA PHE A 10 34.48 -19.40 2.05
C PHE A 10 35.96 -19.74 2.28
N ARG A 11 36.53 -20.63 1.47
CA ARG A 11 37.96 -20.96 1.55
C ARG A 11 38.82 -19.76 1.18
N ALA A 12 38.43 -18.99 0.16
CA ALA A 12 39.15 -17.78 -0.24
C ALA A 12 39.22 -16.75 0.89
N ILE A 13 38.09 -16.47 1.56
CA ILE A 13 38.06 -15.53 2.69
C ILE A 13 38.95 -16.05 3.82
N ARG A 14 38.84 -17.34 4.17
CA ARG A 14 39.68 -17.92 5.24
C ARG A 14 41.16 -17.87 4.89
N TYR A 15 41.52 -18.13 3.63
CA TYR A 15 42.90 -18.02 3.15
C TYR A 15 43.42 -16.59 3.29
N ILE A 16 42.62 -15.58 2.93
CA ILE A 16 42.98 -14.16 3.09
C ILE A 16 43.17 -13.80 4.57
N GLN A 17 42.29 -14.27 5.47
CA GLN A 17 42.43 -14.05 6.92
C GLN A 17 43.74 -14.62 7.47
N LEU A 18 44.07 -15.86 7.09
CA LEU A 18 45.33 -16.50 7.50
C LEU A 18 46.54 -15.72 6.99
N ARG A 19 46.53 -15.28 5.73
CA ARG A 19 47.62 -14.43 5.18
C ARG A 19 47.72 -13.09 5.91
N GLY A 20 46.59 -12.47 6.24
CA GLY A 20 46.57 -11.24 7.02
C GLY A 20 47.19 -11.41 8.41
N GLN A 21 46.93 -12.54 9.06
CA GLN A 21 47.52 -12.90 10.34
C GLN A 21 49.03 -13.16 10.23
N ASP A 22 49.48 -13.86 9.19
CA ASP A 22 50.91 -14.06 8.90
C ASP A 22 51.63 -12.70 8.75
N ILE A 23 51.02 -11.74 8.04
CA ILE A 23 51.56 -10.38 7.85
C ILE A 23 51.61 -9.61 9.18
N ALA A 24 50.54 -9.67 9.98
CA ALA A 24 50.49 -9.00 11.28
C ALA A 24 51.60 -9.52 12.22
N ASN A 25 51.78 -10.84 12.29
CA ASN A 25 52.83 -11.47 13.08
C ASN A 25 54.24 -11.05 12.60
N ALA A 26 54.45 -10.95 11.28
CA ALA A 26 55.70 -10.47 10.72
C ALA A 26 55.98 -9.00 11.10
N HIS A 27 54.96 -8.13 11.06
CA HIS A 27 55.09 -6.73 11.50
C HIS A 27 55.41 -6.62 13.00
N GLU A 28 54.79 -7.42 13.86
CA GLU A 28 55.12 -7.46 15.29
C GLU A 28 56.57 -7.87 15.52
N THR A 29 57.05 -8.85 14.76
CA THR A 29 58.45 -9.30 14.80
C THR A 29 59.40 -8.16 14.39
N ILE A 30 59.13 -7.51 13.26
CA ILE A 30 59.92 -6.36 12.78
C ILE A 30 59.92 -5.24 13.82
N ASN A 31 58.78 -4.94 14.42
CA ASN A 31 58.68 -3.89 15.43
C ASN A 31 59.51 -4.23 16.68
N SER A 32 59.46 -5.49 17.13
CA SER A 32 60.30 -5.99 18.23
C SER A 32 61.79 -5.88 17.89
N ASP A 33 62.19 -6.23 16.67
CA ASP A 33 63.58 -6.13 16.21
C ASP A 33 64.05 -4.68 16.15
N ILE A 34 63.20 -3.76 15.69
CA ILE A 34 63.50 -2.31 15.68
C ILE A 34 63.70 -1.80 17.11
N GLU A 35 62.83 -2.15 18.05
CA GLU A 35 62.98 -1.73 19.45
C GLU A 35 64.25 -2.33 20.09
N SER A 36 64.59 -3.57 19.77
CA SER A 36 65.85 -4.20 20.19
C SER A 36 67.07 -3.47 19.64
N LEU A 37 67.06 -3.13 18.34
CA LEU A 37 68.13 -2.36 17.70
C LEU A 37 68.27 -0.96 18.31
N LYS A 38 67.15 -0.27 18.57
CA LYS A 38 67.16 1.02 19.27
C LYS A 38 67.83 0.90 20.64
N ALA A 39 67.45 -0.09 21.44
CA ALA A 39 68.03 -0.30 22.76
C ALA A 39 69.55 -0.59 22.71
N GLN A 40 70.00 -1.39 21.74
CA GLN A 40 71.42 -1.67 21.51
C GLN A 40 72.19 -0.41 21.06
N LEU A 41 71.60 0.40 20.18
CA LEU A 41 72.16 1.68 19.73
C LEU A 41 72.25 2.69 20.87
N THR A 42 71.21 2.82 21.71
CA THR A 42 71.24 3.68 22.90
C THR A 42 72.30 3.22 23.92
N GLY A 43 72.55 1.92 24.03
CA GLY A 43 73.64 1.36 24.84
C GLY A 43 75.05 1.64 24.29
N LEU A 44 75.19 1.79 22.97
CA LEU A 44 76.45 2.19 22.30
C LEU A 44 76.69 3.70 22.35
N ILE A 45 75.62 4.50 22.39
CA ILE A 45 75.64 5.96 22.45
C ILE A 45 75.52 6.39 23.92
N SER A 46 76.41 5.91 24.79
CA SER A 46 76.53 6.47 26.14
C SER A 46 77.20 7.84 26.07
N GLY A 47 76.42 8.91 25.82
CA GLY A 47 76.88 10.29 26.02
C GLY A 47 76.40 11.37 25.05
N THR A 48 75.65 11.06 23.99
CA THR A 48 75.09 12.09 23.09
C THR A 48 73.58 11.91 22.95
N GLU A 49 72.82 12.83 23.53
CA GLU A 49 71.40 13.00 23.20
C GLU A 49 71.30 13.33 21.70
N LEU A 50 70.64 12.47 20.93
CA LEU A 50 70.26 12.78 19.56
C LEU A 50 69.17 13.85 19.60
N ASP A 51 69.48 15.04 19.08
CA ASP A 51 68.53 16.13 18.95
C ASP A 51 67.34 15.68 18.06
N GLU A 52 66.13 15.76 18.61
CA GLU A 52 64.89 15.32 17.97
C GLU A 52 64.68 16.06 16.64
N ALA A 53 65.15 17.30 16.52
CA ALA A 53 65.09 18.09 15.30
C ALA A 53 66.01 17.54 14.19
N GLU A 54 67.20 17.05 14.56
CA GLU A 54 68.17 16.49 13.62
C GLU A 54 67.71 15.12 13.11
N HIS A 55 67.11 14.31 13.99
CA HIS A 55 66.48 13.04 13.61
C HIS A 55 65.30 13.24 12.65
N LEU A 56 64.44 14.24 12.91
CA LEU A 56 63.34 14.58 12.00
C LEU A 56 63.86 15.05 10.65
N ALA A 57 64.89 15.90 10.62
CA ALA A 57 65.50 16.38 9.37
C ALA A 57 66.12 15.25 8.55
N LEU A 58 66.84 14.32 9.20
CA LEU A 58 67.40 13.12 8.56
C LEU A 58 66.32 12.17 8.06
N LYS A 59 65.27 11.93 8.83
CA LYS A 59 64.12 11.13 8.40
C LYS A 59 63.46 11.73 7.18
N GLU A 60 63.25 13.05 7.17
CA GLU A 60 62.63 13.76 6.06
C GLU A 60 63.53 13.78 4.81
N HIS A 61 64.85 13.92 4.99
CA HIS A 61 65.84 13.76 3.92
C HIS A 61 65.79 12.35 3.32
N HIS A 62 65.80 11.31 4.16
CA HIS A 62 65.73 9.93 3.69
C HIS A 62 64.40 9.58 3.03
N LEU A 63 63.29 10.15 3.51
CA LEU A 63 61.98 10.03 2.86
C LEU A 63 61.95 10.70 1.48
N ARG A 64 62.68 11.82 1.29
CA ARG A 64 62.81 12.50 0.00
C ARG A 64 63.77 11.79 -0.97
N GLU A 65 64.79 11.10 -0.45
CA GLU A 65 65.70 10.26 -1.23
C GLU A 65 65.11 8.90 -1.62
N MET A 66 64.03 8.47 -0.95
CA MET A 66 63.27 7.29 -1.36
C MET A 66 62.43 7.62 -2.59
N THR A 67 62.83 7.09 -3.74
CA THR A 67 62.05 7.17 -4.97
C THR A 67 60.71 6.44 -4.80
N PRO A 68 59.56 7.06 -5.14
CA PRO A 68 58.30 6.34 -5.26
C PRO A 68 58.48 5.14 -6.19
N SER A 69 57.88 4.00 -5.85
CA SER A 69 57.93 2.83 -6.72
C SER A 69 56.84 2.96 -7.77
N ASP A 70 57.21 3.04 -9.05
CA ASP A 70 56.26 2.96 -10.18
C ASP A 70 55.79 1.50 -10.43
N THR A 71 56.13 0.57 -9.54
CA THR A 71 55.79 -0.85 -9.72
C THR A 71 54.31 -1.06 -9.48
N ALA A 72 53.54 -1.25 -10.55
CA ALA A 72 52.12 -1.57 -10.45
C ALA A 72 51.92 -2.79 -9.53
N MET A 73 51.06 -2.64 -8.52
CA MET A 73 50.70 -3.76 -7.64
C MET A 73 50.17 -4.93 -8.48
N HIS A 74 50.80 -6.10 -8.33
CA HIS A 74 50.40 -7.30 -9.08
C HIS A 74 48.99 -7.74 -8.68
N SER A 75 48.03 -7.72 -9.62
CA SER A 75 46.68 -8.22 -9.38
C SER A 75 46.62 -9.74 -9.61
N THR A 76 46.26 -10.50 -8.58
CA THR A 76 46.02 -11.94 -8.72
C THR A 76 44.57 -12.19 -9.13
N GLY A 77 44.36 -12.96 -10.21
CA GLY A 77 43.01 -13.31 -10.68
C GLY A 77 42.26 -14.22 -9.69
N LEU A 78 40.93 -14.07 -9.64
CA LEU A 78 40.05 -14.78 -8.71
C LEU A 78 40.20 -16.32 -8.77
N LYS A 79 40.33 -16.88 -9.96
CA LYS A 79 40.54 -18.33 -10.14
C LYS A 79 41.82 -18.84 -9.47
N THR A 80 42.89 -18.05 -9.52
CA THR A 80 44.15 -18.40 -8.87
C THR A 80 44.00 -18.36 -7.35
N ILE A 81 43.31 -17.33 -6.82
CA ILE A 81 43.00 -17.22 -5.39
C ILE A 81 42.20 -18.44 -4.92
N TYR A 82 41.17 -18.86 -5.65
CA TYR A 82 40.39 -20.06 -5.31
C TYR A 82 41.23 -21.33 -5.35
N SER A 83 42.10 -21.48 -6.34
CA SER A 83 43.05 -22.60 -6.43
C SER A 83 43.97 -22.67 -5.20
N GLU A 84 44.60 -21.56 -4.84
CA GLU A 84 45.50 -21.48 -3.68
C GLU A 84 44.75 -21.72 -2.36
N ALA A 85 43.56 -21.14 -2.22
CA ALA A 85 42.73 -21.30 -1.04
C ALA A 85 42.29 -22.76 -0.84
N ASN A 86 41.90 -23.44 -1.91
CA ASN A 86 41.53 -24.86 -1.88
C ASN A 86 42.71 -25.78 -1.52
N GLN A 87 43.95 -25.39 -1.83
CA GLN A 87 45.14 -26.14 -1.42
C GLN A 87 45.50 -25.92 0.05
N ARG A 88 45.27 -24.71 0.58
CA ARG A 88 45.73 -24.32 1.92
C ARG A 88 44.68 -24.49 3.01
N VAL A 89 43.39 -24.44 2.66
CA VAL A 89 42.26 -24.58 3.61
C VAL A 89 41.53 -25.89 3.33
N CYS A 90 41.86 -26.93 4.10
CA CYS A 90 41.30 -28.27 3.97
C CYS A 90 40.19 -28.53 5.01
N GLY A 91 39.19 -29.34 4.65
CA GLY A 91 38.12 -29.78 5.54
C GLY A 91 36.78 -29.08 5.31
N ASP A 92 35.81 -29.38 6.18
CA ASP A 92 34.50 -28.72 6.18
C ASP A 92 34.66 -27.25 6.57
N ILE A 93 34.09 -26.37 5.77
CA ILE A 93 34.13 -24.93 5.97
C ILE A 93 32.71 -24.36 6.00
N GLY A 94 32.48 -23.41 6.90
CA GLY A 94 31.24 -22.67 6.96
C GLY A 94 31.45 -21.29 7.55
N LEU A 95 30.34 -20.56 7.70
CA LEU A 95 30.34 -19.21 8.27
C LEU A 95 31.02 -19.15 9.65
N ALA A 96 30.80 -20.16 10.50
CA ALA A 96 31.41 -20.23 11.83
C ALA A 96 32.95 -20.40 11.81
N THR A 97 33.53 -20.80 10.69
CA THR A 97 34.99 -20.92 10.51
C THR A 97 35.63 -19.59 10.12
N ILE A 98 34.85 -18.67 9.56
CA ILE A 98 35.31 -17.41 8.97
C ILE A 98 34.94 -16.23 9.86
N LEU A 99 33.76 -16.27 10.47
CA LEU A 99 33.26 -15.24 11.36
C LEU A 99 33.52 -15.63 12.80
N SER A 100 34.10 -14.71 13.57
CA SER A 100 34.17 -14.82 15.01
C SER A 100 32.78 -14.65 15.64
N THR A 101 32.65 -14.99 16.93
CA THR A 101 31.43 -14.70 17.69
C THR A 101 31.11 -13.21 17.71
N ASP A 102 32.14 -12.36 17.72
CA ASP A 102 31.99 -10.91 17.74
C ASP A 102 31.48 -10.40 16.38
N ASP A 103 31.97 -10.98 15.28
CA ASP A 103 31.48 -10.66 13.93
C ASP A 103 30.00 -11.01 13.76
N LEU A 104 29.59 -12.18 14.26
CA LEU A 104 28.19 -12.61 14.25
C LEU A 104 27.31 -11.68 15.10
N ALA A 105 27.79 -11.26 16.27
CA ALA A 105 27.08 -10.32 17.13
C ALA A 105 26.91 -8.95 16.46
N VAL A 106 27.93 -8.46 15.75
CA VAL A 106 27.84 -7.20 14.99
C VAL A 106 26.84 -7.32 13.84
N VAL A 107 26.84 -8.43 13.10
CA VAL A 107 25.87 -8.67 12.02
C VAL A 107 24.45 -8.73 12.56
N ASP A 108 24.22 -9.48 13.64
CA ASP A 108 22.89 -9.58 14.25
C ASP A 108 22.42 -8.22 14.75
N ALA A 109 23.27 -7.45 15.45
CA ALA A 109 22.93 -6.10 15.90
C ALA A 109 22.51 -5.18 14.73
N ARG A 110 23.18 -5.26 13.57
CA ARG A 110 22.79 -4.50 12.37
C ARG A 110 21.43 -4.92 11.83
N ILE A 111 21.16 -6.22 11.73
CA ILE A 111 19.88 -6.75 11.28
C ILE A 111 18.77 -6.36 12.25
N GLN A 112 18.99 -6.51 13.57
CA GLN A 112 18.03 -6.12 14.60
C GLN A 112 17.71 -4.62 14.55
N ASN A 113 18.72 -3.76 14.30
CA ASN A 113 18.50 -2.32 14.13
C ASN A 113 17.60 -2.02 12.92
N HIS A 114 17.84 -2.67 11.76
CA HIS A 114 16.96 -2.51 10.59
C HIS A 114 15.54 -3.01 10.87
N ILE A 115 15.39 -4.16 11.53
CA ILE A 115 14.09 -4.69 11.94
C ILE A 115 13.38 -3.70 12.86
N LYS A 116 14.10 -3.10 13.82
CA LYS A 116 13.56 -2.10 14.73
C LYS A 116 13.08 -0.86 13.98
N GLU A 117 13.90 -0.26 13.13
CA GLU A 117 13.51 0.91 12.33
C GLU A 117 12.30 0.63 11.42
N PHE A 118 12.29 -0.55 10.79
CA PHE A 118 11.17 -1.00 9.98
C PHE A 118 9.88 -1.13 10.80
N ASN A 119 9.97 -1.68 12.02
CA ASN A 119 8.84 -1.80 12.93
C ASN A 119 8.40 -0.44 13.46
N ASP A 120 9.31 0.46 13.81
CA ASP A 120 8.98 1.82 14.26
C ASP A 120 8.17 2.59 13.19
N ARG A 121 8.45 2.31 11.91
CA ARG A 121 7.74 2.87 10.77
C ARG A 121 6.38 2.23 10.50
N TYR A 122 6.28 0.90 10.57
CA TYR A 122 5.12 0.17 10.04
C TYR A 122 4.27 -0.59 11.07
N ALA A 123 4.78 -0.84 12.27
CA ALA A 123 4.02 -1.48 13.33
C ALA A 123 3.03 -0.51 13.97
N LEU A 124 1.91 -1.06 14.43
CA LEU A 124 0.93 -0.32 15.24
C LEU A 124 1.42 -0.26 16.68
N ASP A 125 1.24 0.90 17.31
CA ASP A 125 1.40 1.05 18.77
C ASP A 125 0.04 1.29 19.46
N ALA A 126 0.05 1.35 20.79
CA ALA A 126 -1.15 1.53 21.60
C ALA A 126 -1.98 2.77 21.21
N TRP A 127 -1.33 3.88 20.82
CA TRP A 127 -2.04 5.08 20.40
C TRP A 127 -2.69 4.90 19.03
N ASP A 128 -2.12 4.11 18.13
CA ASP A 128 -2.77 3.82 16.86
C ASP A 128 -4.09 3.06 17.06
N TYR A 129 -4.08 2.06 17.95
CA TYR A 129 -5.29 1.33 18.31
C TYR A 129 -6.32 2.26 18.97
N ALA A 130 -5.89 3.10 19.92
CA ALA A 130 -6.78 4.03 20.60
C ALA A 130 -7.42 5.05 19.63
N ILE A 131 -6.62 5.62 18.73
CA ILE A 131 -7.10 6.56 17.70
C ILE A 131 -8.06 5.87 16.74
N ALA A 132 -7.69 4.70 16.20
CA ALA A 132 -8.50 3.99 15.21
C ALA A 132 -9.85 3.55 15.79
N CYS A 133 -9.83 2.86 16.94
CA CYS A 133 -11.04 2.38 17.60
C CYS A 133 -11.88 3.56 18.11
N GLY A 134 -11.25 4.59 18.69
CA GLY A 134 -11.95 5.79 19.18
C GLY A 134 -12.68 6.54 18.06
N CYS A 135 -12.01 6.78 16.92
CA CYS A 135 -12.65 7.38 15.75
C CYS A 135 -13.77 6.49 15.19
N GLY A 136 -13.56 5.17 15.14
CA GLY A 136 -14.59 4.21 14.73
C GLY A 136 -15.83 4.24 15.62
N LEU A 137 -15.66 4.37 16.94
CA LEU A 137 -16.76 4.54 17.89
C LEU A 137 -17.50 5.87 17.71
N ILE A 138 -16.78 6.97 17.48
CA ILE A 138 -17.41 8.26 17.15
C ILE A 138 -18.26 8.14 15.89
N ALA A 139 -17.72 7.51 14.85
CA ALA A 139 -18.45 7.26 13.60
C ALA A 139 -19.71 6.41 13.84
N SER A 140 -19.59 5.37 14.68
CA SER A 140 -20.70 4.49 15.07
C SER A 140 -21.79 5.26 15.82
N MET A 141 -21.40 6.13 16.75
CA MET A 141 -22.34 6.99 17.48
C MET A 141 -23.10 7.91 16.52
N LEU A 142 -22.41 8.53 15.56
CA LEU A 142 -23.04 9.36 14.54
C LEU A 142 -23.98 8.55 13.64
N ASP A 143 -23.62 7.32 13.25
CA ASP A 143 -24.52 6.42 12.50
C ASP A 143 -25.79 6.06 13.30
N LEU A 144 -25.64 5.76 14.59
CA LEU A 144 -26.76 5.39 15.45
C LEU A 144 -27.72 6.56 15.69
N LEU A 145 -27.18 7.76 15.92
CA LEU A 145 -27.96 8.94 16.29
C LEU A 145 -28.50 9.71 15.09
N CYS A 146 -27.70 9.86 14.02
CA CYS A 146 -27.99 10.79 12.93
C CYS A 146 -28.47 10.12 11.64
N VAL A 147 -28.33 8.80 11.49
CA VAL A 147 -28.71 8.05 10.29
C VAL A 147 -29.93 7.16 10.54
N ARG A 148 -30.89 7.22 9.61
CA ARG A 148 -32.05 6.32 9.56
C ARG A 148 -32.11 5.58 8.22
N ALA A 149 -32.85 4.48 8.21
CA ALA A 149 -33.16 3.74 6.99
C ALA A 149 -33.85 4.67 5.97
N PRO A 150 -33.57 4.50 4.67
CA PRO A 150 -34.19 5.32 3.63
C PRO A 150 -35.70 5.04 3.55
N PRO A 151 -36.51 6.05 3.17
CA PRO A 151 -37.92 5.82 2.90
C PRO A 151 -38.09 5.03 1.60
N LYS A 152 -39.26 4.39 1.46
CA LYS A 152 -39.61 3.67 0.24
C LYS A 152 -39.66 4.62 -0.97
N PRO A 153 -39.32 4.15 -2.19
CA PRO A 153 -39.43 4.95 -3.43
C PRO A 153 -40.83 5.51 -3.72
N THR A 154 -41.86 4.93 -3.10
CA THR A 154 -43.27 5.30 -3.26
C THR A 154 -43.72 6.47 -2.38
N VAL A 155 -42.88 6.96 -1.47
CA VAL A 155 -43.22 8.17 -0.69
C VAL A 155 -43.21 9.40 -1.59
N SER A 156 -44.01 10.41 -1.27
CA SER A 156 -44.00 11.69 -2.01
C SER A 156 -42.57 12.27 -2.07
N PHE A 157 -42.20 12.87 -3.21
CA PHE A 157 -40.88 13.48 -3.39
C PHE A 157 -40.56 14.55 -2.33
N THR A 158 -41.58 15.28 -1.87
CA THR A 158 -41.45 16.35 -0.87
C THR A 158 -41.56 15.87 0.58
N ALA A 159 -41.82 14.58 0.81
CA ALA A 159 -41.91 14.04 2.15
C ALA A 159 -40.55 14.16 2.87
N GLU A 160 -40.56 14.71 4.07
CA GLU A 160 -39.35 14.85 4.88
C GLU A 160 -38.85 13.47 5.32
N VAL A 161 -37.54 13.23 5.17
CA VAL A 161 -36.91 11.99 5.62
C VAL A 161 -36.53 12.05 7.10
N ASP A 162 -36.49 10.90 7.76
CA ASP A 162 -36.03 10.80 9.15
C ASP A 162 -34.50 10.78 9.25
N GLY A 163 -33.95 11.34 10.32
CA GLY A 163 -32.50 11.37 10.58
C GLY A 163 -31.84 12.69 10.17
N ILE A 164 -30.90 13.18 10.98
CA ILE A 164 -30.25 14.48 10.78
C ILE A 164 -29.48 14.50 9.46
N PHE A 165 -28.67 13.47 9.18
CA PHE A 165 -27.88 13.41 7.96
C PHE A 165 -28.75 13.10 6.74
N ASN A 166 -29.79 12.28 6.89
CA ASN A 166 -30.77 12.04 5.83
C ASN A 166 -31.41 13.35 5.36
N LYS A 167 -31.87 14.20 6.29
CA LYS A 167 -32.49 15.50 5.98
C LYS A 167 -31.52 16.45 5.26
N GLN A 168 -30.27 16.52 5.71
CA GLN A 168 -29.25 17.35 5.09
C GLN A 168 -28.95 16.90 3.65
N VAL A 169 -28.83 15.58 3.44
CA VAL A 169 -28.59 15.02 2.11
C VAL A 169 -29.79 15.22 1.19
N GLN A 170 -31.01 15.03 1.68
CA GLN A 170 -32.22 15.33 0.90
C GLN A 170 -32.25 16.80 0.48
N LYS A 171 -32.00 17.74 1.42
CA LYS A 171 -31.96 19.17 1.11
C LYS A 171 -30.88 19.51 0.08
N ALA A 172 -29.69 18.92 0.20
CA ALA A 172 -28.60 19.14 -0.76
C ALA A 172 -28.97 18.63 -2.16
N PHE A 173 -29.49 17.41 -2.29
CA PHE A 173 -29.89 16.88 -3.59
C PHE A 173 -31.07 17.62 -4.19
N ASN A 174 -32.07 18.03 -3.40
CA ASN A 174 -33.19 18.83 -3.92
C ASN A 174 -32.75 20.23 -4.38
N ALA A 175 -31.64 20.76 -3.86
CA ALA A 175 -31.08 22.04 -4.30
C ALA A 175 -30.19 21.90 -5.55
N ILE A 176 -29.39 20.83 -5.64
CA ILE A 176 -28.45 20.61 -6.75
C ILE A 176 -29.14 19.97 -7.96
N LEU A 177 -30.09 19.06 -7.71
CA LEU A 177 -30.84 18.29 -8.69
C LEU A 177 -32.34 18.31 -8.33
N PRO A 178 -33.03 19.44 -8.54
CA PRO A 178 -34.48 19.51 -8.42
C PRO A 178 -35.17 18.67 -9.51
N GLU A 179 -36.45 18.36 -9.31
CA GLU A 179 -37.26 17.49 -10.18
C GLU A 179 -37.26 17.93 -11.65
N ASP A 180 -37.39 19.23 -11.91
CA ASP A 180 -37.39 19.81 -13.26
C ASP A 180 -36.03 19.64 -13.96
N LEU A 181 -34.93 19.85 -13.23
CA LEU A 181 -33.59 19.67 -13.75
C LEU A 181 -33.28 18.19 -14.02
N SER A 182 -33.65 17.28 -13.11
CA SER A 182 -33.48 15.84 -13.33
C SER A 182 -34.23 15.38 -14.58
N THR A 183 -35.45 15.85 -14.79
CA THR A 183 -36.24 15.55 -16.00
C THR A 183 -35.54 16.09 -17.25
N LYS A 184 -35.12 17.36 -17.22
CA LYS A 184 -34.41 17.99 -18.34
C LYS A 184 -33.10 17.28 -18.69
N LEU A 185 -32.34 16.83 -17.70
CA LEU A 185 -31.11 16.08 -17.91
C LEU A 185 -31.39 14.72 -18.55
N SER A 186 -32.45 14.03 -18.12
CA SER A 186 -32.86 12.75 -18.71
C SER A 186 -33.18 12.91 -20.20
N ASP A 187 -33.87 13.99 -20.58
CA ASP A 187 -34.23 14.28 -21.98
C ASP A 187 -33.02 14.68 -22.83
N LEU A 188 -32.06 15.42 -22.25
CA LEU A 188 -30.86 15.89 -22.95
C LEU A 188 -29.81 14.79 -23.16
N PHE A 189 -29.79 13.78 -22.30
CA PHE A 189 -28.74 12.75 -22.28
C PHE A 189 -29.31 11.32 -22.39
N PRO A 190 -30.02 10.99 -23.47
CA PRO A 190 -30.45 9.62 -23.72
C PRO A 190 -29.23 8.74 -24.04
N ILE A 191 -29.17 7.55 -23.44
CA ILE A 191 -28.07 6.60 -23.65
C ILE A 191 -28.47 5.34 -24.45
N GLY A 192 -29.71 5.25 -24.93
CA GLY A 192 -30.14 4.16 -25.81
C GLY A 192 -30.14 2.78 -25.13
N ALA A 193 -29.52 1.78 -25.77
CA ALA A 193 -29.46 0.39 -25.30
C ALA A 193 -29.11 0.19 -23.80
N PRO A 194 -28.09 0.86 -23.23
CA PRO A 194 -27.78 0.72 -21.80
C PRO A 194 -28.87 1.19 -20.83
N ASP A 195 -29.88 1.96 -21.27
CA ASP A 195 -31.04 2.37 -20.47
C ASP A 195 -32.26 1.47 -20.75
N SER A 196 -32.05 0.22 -21.18
CA SER A 196 -33.14 -0.77 -21.30
C SER A 196 -33.78 -0.99 -19.93
N SER A 197 -35.10 -0.85 -19.82
CA SER A 197 -35.80 -0.83 -18.52
C SER A 197 -36.72 -2.03 -18.29
N ILE A 198 -37.00 -2.80 -19.35
CA ILE A 198 -37.83 -4.00 -19.32
C ILE A 198 -37.17 -5.15 -20.10
N SER A 199 -37.43 -6.40 -19.70
CA SER A 199 -36.85 -7.58 -20.36
C SER A 199 -37.16 -7.69 -21.85
N SER A 200 -38.29 -7.18 -22.32
CA SER A 200 -38.64 -7.22 -23.75
C SER A 200 -37.74 -6.33 -24.61
N ASP A 201 -37.02 -5.37 -24.00
CA ASP A 201 -36.01 -4.58 -24.71
C ASP A 201 -34.75 -5.42 -25.01
N LEU A 202 -34.55 -6.54 -24.29
CA LEU A 202 -33.36 -7.37 -24.39
C LEU A 202 -33.61 -8.58 -25.31
N VAL A 203 -32.92 -8.60 -26.45
CA VAL A 203 -33.06 -9.66 -27.45
C VAL A 203 -32.54 -10.99 -26.90
N GLY A 204 -33.38 -12.02 -26.91
CA GLY A 204 -33.04 -13.35 -26.44
C GLY A 204 -33.00 -13.51 -24.91
N ALA A 205 -33.36 -12.48 -24.15
CA ALA A 205 -33.44 -12.57 -22.70
C ALA A 205 -34.74 -13.23 -22.24
N ALA A 206 -34.68 -14.07 -21.21
CA ALA A 206 -35.87 -14.63 -20.58
C ALA A 206 -36.67 -13.52 -19.84
N GLY A 207 -37.95 -13.79 -19.57
CA GLY A 207 -38.76 -12.89 -18.75
C GLY A 207 -38.15 -12.68 -17.35
N GLY A 208 -38.21 -11.45 -16.83
CA GLY A 208 -37.81 -11.13 -15.45
C GLY A 208 -36.33 -10.79 -15.25
N VAL A 209 -35.56 -10.62 -16.33
CA VAL A 209 -34.18 -10.09 -16.28
C VAL A 209 -34.17 -8.62 -15.81
N LEU A 210 -35.06 -7.79 -16.35
CA LEU A 210 -35.21 -6.37 -15.99
C LEU A 210 -36.68 -6.04 -15.73
N SER A 211 -36.87 -5.07 -14.84
CA SER A 211 -38.15 -4.43 -14.56
C SER A 211 -37.94 -2.94 -14.29
N PRO A 212 -38.99 -2.11 -14.42
CA PRO A 212 -38.87 -0.67 -14.18
C PRO A 212 -38.32 -0.33 -12.79
N THR A 213 -38.54 -1.19 -11.80
CA THR A 213 -38.10 -0.98 -10.41
C THR A 213 -36.67 -1.43 -10.11
N ASN A 214 -36.05 -2.28 -10.94
CA ASN A 214 -34.71 -2.85 -10.64
C ASN A 214 -33.68 -2.67 -11.77
N HIS A 215 -34.07 -2.15 -12.94
CA HIS A 215 -33.16 -2.06 -14.08
C HIS A 215 -31.88 -1.27 -13.76
N ARG A 216 -32.00 -0.13 -13.05
CA ARG A 216 -30.85 0.67 -12.60
C ARG A 216 -29.90 -0.06 -11.66
N LEU A 217 -30.37 -1.07 -10.92
CA LEU A 217 -29.47 -1.91 -10.12
C LEU A 217 -28.84 -3.03 -10.97
N ARG A 218 -29.64 -3.66 -11.83
CA ARG A 218 -29.22 -4.87 -12.56
C ARG A 218 -28.35 -4.54 -13.76
N ALA A 219 -28.63 -3.45 -14.47
CA ALA A 219 -27.82 -2.95 -15.58
C ALA A 219 -26.64 -2.14 -15.03
N LEU A 220 -25.42 -2.56 -15.37
CA LEU A 220 -24.19 -1.96 -14.85
C LEU A 220 -23.92 -0.56 -15.43
N SER A 221 -24.66 -0.16 -16.47
CA SER A 221 -24.69 1.20 -17.00
C SER A 221 -25.09 2.22 -15.94
N HIS A 222 -26.02 1.92 -15.02
CA HIS A 222 -26.45 2.89 -14.00
C HIS A 222 -25.58 2.87 -12.73
N ASP A 223 -24.47 2.13 -12.69
CA ASP A 223 -23.55 2.21 -11.56
C ASP A 223 -22.77 3.54 -11.58
N PRO A 224 -22.66 4.28 -10.45
CA PRO A 224 -21.95 5.56 -10.41
C PRO A 224 -20.49 5.51 -10.89
N VAL A 225 -19.83 4.36 -10.78
CA VAL A 225 -18.43 4.17 -11.20
C VAL A 225 -18.35 3.33 -12.46
N LEU A 226 -19.00 2.17 -12.46
CA LEU A 226 -18.91 1.22 -13.58
C LEU A 226 -19.71 1.68 -14.81
N GLY A 227 -20.67 2.59 -14.63
CA GLY A 227 -21.49 3.14 -15.69
C GLY A 227 -20.67 3.83 -16.78
N ILE A 228 -19.53 4.45 -16.42
CA ILE A 228 -18.61 5.03 -17.41
C ILE A 228 -18.04 3.93 -18.32
N ILE A 229 -17.72 2.75 -17.79
CA ILE A 229 -17.11 1.67 -18.57
C ILE A 229 -18.20 0.91 -19.34
N PHE A 230 -19.19 0.37 -18.63
CA PHE A 230 -20.24 -0.46 -19.22
C PHE A 230 -21.20 0.37 -20.05
N GLY A 231 -21.62 1.55 -19.57
CA GLY A 231 -22.53 2.43 -20.32
C GLY A 231 -21.94 2.89 -21.65
N ILE A 232 -20.66 3.28 -21.70
CA ILE A 232 -20.00 3.66 -22.97
C ILE A 232 -19.86 2.45 -23.90
N LYS A 233 -19.42 1.31 -23.37
CA LYS A 233 -19.31 0.07 -24.16
C LYS A 233 -20.66 -0.33 -24.73
N ASP A 234 -21.71 -0.24 -23.93
CA ASP A 234 -23.07 -0.62 -24.31
C ASP A 234 -23.69 0.36 -25.31
N MET A 235 -23.43 1.66 -25.18
CA MET A 235 -23.84 2.69 -26.15
C MET A 235 -23.26 2.40 -27.55
N LEU A 236 -21.97 2.05 -27.61
CA LEU A 236 -21.26 1.79 -28.86
C LEU A 236 -21.70 0.48 -29.54
N ASN A 237 -22.10 -0.52 -28.76
CA ASN A 237 -22.45 -1.84 -29.27
C ASN A 237 -23.96 -2.10 -29.37
N GLY A 238 -24.80 -1.19 -28.87
CA GLY A 238 -26.25 -1.37 -28.84
C GLY A 238 -26.67 -2.50 -27.90
N THR A 239 -25.91 -2.68 -26.81
CA THR A 239 -26.09 -3.76 -25.83
C THR A 239 -26.53 -3.22 -24.47
N CYS A 240 -26.93 -4.11 -23.57
CA CYS A 240 -27.16 -3.81 -22.16
C CYS A 240 -26.48 -4.90 -21.33
N THR A 241 -25.50 -4.50 -20.52
CA THR A 241 -24.75 -5.40 -19.64
C THR A 241 -25.43 -5.47 -18.28
N VAL A 242 -25.90 -6.66 -17.91
CA VAL A 242 -26.69 -6.90 -16.70
C VAL A 242 -26.06 -7.96 -15.79
N VAL A 243 -26.33 -7.88 -14.49
CA VAL A 243 -26.01 -8.95 -13.54
C VAL A 243 -27.25 -9.80 -13.28
N GLN A 244 -27.21 -11.06 -13.74
CA GLN A 244 -28.29 -12.03 -13.63
C GLN A 244 -27.77 -13.38 -13.14
N ASN A 245 -28.47 -14.00 -12.18
CA ASN A 245 -28.15 -15.34 -11.66
C ASN A 245 -26.67 -15.48 -11.23
N GLY A 246 -26.13 -14.45 -10.58
CA GLY A 246 -24.73 -14.42 -10.16
C GLY A 246 -23.70 -14.11 -11.26
N GLN A 247 -24.11 -13.86 -12.51
CA GLN A 247 -23.21 -13.68 -13.65
C GLN A 247 -23.40 -12.34 -14.35
N ILE A 248 -22.33 -11.81 -14.95
CA ILE A 248 -22.40 -10.66 -15.86
C ILE A 248 -22.75 -11.18 -17.25
N VAL A 249 -23.87 -10.71 -17.80
CA VAL A 249 -24.40 -11.13 -19.10
C VAL A 249 -24.62 -9.90 -19.96
N VAL A 250 -24.30 -9.99 -21.25
CA VAL A 250 -24.51 -8.91 -22.22
C VAL A 250 -25.64 -9.30 -23.16
N TYR A 251 -26.65 -8.46 -23.27
CA TYR A 251 -27.78 -8.66 -24.19
C TYR A 251 -27.76 -7.59 -25.28
N PRO A 252 -27.99 -7.93 -26.56
CA PRO A 252 -28.39 -6.93 -27.55
C PRO A 252 -29.71 -6.28 -27.14
N SER A 253 -29.85 -4.97 -27.36
CA SER A 253 -31.07 -4.24 -27.05
C SER A 253 -31.82 -3.82 -28.32
N SER A 254 -33.15 -3.85 -28.27
CA SER A 254 -34.02 -3.30 -29.31
C SER A 254 -33.87 -1.79 -29.49
N LYS A 255 -33.30 -1.08 -28.50
CA LYS A 255 -33.00 0.36 -28.56
C LYS A 255 -31.77 0.68 -29.43
N GLY A 256 -30.95 -0.31 -29.77
CA GLY A 256 -29.85 -0.18 -30.73
C GLY A 256 -28.67 0.68 -30.27
N VAL A 257 -27.73 0.91 -31.19
CA VAL A 257 -26.54 1.73 -30.97
C VAL A 257 -26.89 3.21 -30.84
N THR A 258 -26.04 3.94 -30.13
CA THR A 258 -26.12 5.41 -30.09
C THR A 258 -25.47 6.01 -31.34
N ASP A 259 -25.99 7.16 -31.80
CA ASP A 259 -25.49 7.90 -32.97
C ASP A 259 -24.13 8.59 -32.75
N GLU A 260 -23.73 8.76 -31.49
CA GLU A 260 -22.48 9.38 -31.08
C GLU A 260 -21.35 8.35 -30.96
N THR A 261 -20.18 8.67 -31.53
CA THR A 261 -18.98 7.79 -31.49
C THR A 261 -17.77 8.46 -30.83
N ASN A 262 -17.83 9.76 -30.59
CA ASN A 262 -16.78 10.49 -29.90
C ASN A 262 -16.78 10.14 -28.41
N ILE A 263 -15.67 9.57 -27.94
CA ILE A 263 -15.52 9.09 -26.56
C ILE A 263 -15.77 10.18 -25.50
N PHE A 264 -15.32 11.42 -25.72
CA PHE A 264 -15.52 12.50 -24.74
C PHE A 264 -17.00 12.90 -24.65
N ARG A 265 -17.71 12.89 -25.78
CA ARG A 265 -19.15 13.15 -25.79
C ARG A 265 -19.94 12.01 -25.19
N LEU A 266 -19.54 10.77 -25.39
CA LEU A 266 -20.12 9.60 -24.71
C LEU A 266 -19.90 9.67 -23.20
N ILE A 267 -18.71 10.06 -22.75
CA ILE A 267 -18.44 10.31 -21.32
C ILE A 267 -19.36 11.41 -20.77
N ALA A 268 -19.46 12.56 -21.45
CA ALA A 268 -20.34 13.65 -21.02
C ALA A 268 -21.82 13.24 -21.00
N ARG A 269 -22.27 12.50 -22.01
CA ARG A 269 -23.62 11.93 -22.10
C ARG A 269 -23.89 10.96 -20.95
N MET A 270 -22.93 10.10 -20.63
CA MET A 270 -23.03 9.18 -19.50
C MET A 270 -23.14 9.92 -18.16
N PHE A 271 -22.31 10.94 -17.92
CA PHE A 271 -22.39 11.75 -16.70
C PHE A 271 -23.74 12.48 -16.60
N GLY A 272 -24.22 13.06 -17.70
CA GLY A 272 -25.51 13.73 -17.73
C GLY A 272 -26.68 12.79 -17.39
N HIS A 273 -26.66 11.57 -17.95
CA HIS A 273 -27.66 10.53 -17.66
C HIS A 273 -27.59 10.04 -16.21
N LEU A 274 -26.39 9.77 -15.69
CA LEU A 274 -26.25 9.38 -14.28
C LEU A 274 -26.72 10.51 -13.35
N ALA A 275 -26.42 11.76 -13.68
CA ALA A 275 -26.87 12.91 -12.91
C ALA A 275 -28.39 13.04 -12.87
N SER A 276 -29.11 12.77 -13.98
CA SER A 276 -30.58 12.77 -13.96
C SER A 276 -31.14 11.73 -12.98
N ASP A 277 -30.51 10.55 -12.93
CA ASP A 277 -30.98 9.40 -12.16
C ASP A 277 -30.74 9.49 -10.65
N VAL A 278 -29.86 10.37 -10.18
CA VAL A 278 -29.55 10.51 -8.74
C VAL A 278 -30.78 10.89 -7.92
N ASN A 279 -31.57 11.85 -8.41
CA ASN A 279 -32.73 12.39 -7.69
C ASN A 279 -33.98 12.49 -8.57
N ALA A 280 -34.14 11.58 -9.54
CA ALA A 280 -35.33 11.55 -10.40
C ALA A 280 -36.58 11.10 -9.62
N PRO A 281 -37.68 11.86 -9.68
CA PRO A 281 -38.97 11.40 -9.18
C PRO A 281 -39.52 10.29 -10.09
N SER A 282 -40.42 9.48 -9.54
CA SER A 282 -41.19 8.55 -10.37
C SER A 282 -42.28 9.30 -11.12
N ALA A 283 -42.85 8.70 -12.17
CA ALA A 283 -43.97 9.26 -12.95
C ALA A 283 -45.20 9.66 -12.12
N LYS A 284 -45.31 9.20 -10.86
CA LYS A 284 -46.40 9.55 -9.92
C LYS A 284 -46.04 10.70 -8.97
N GLY A 285 -44.92 11.41 -9.18
CA GLY A 285 -44.43 12.48 -8.27
C GLY A 285 -43.87 11.97 -6.93
N ASN A 286 -43.54 10.68 -6.86
CA ASN A 286 -42.90 10.08 -5.68
C ASN A 286 -41.38 10.20 -5.75
N ARG A 287 -40.68 10.01 -4.63
CA ARG A 287 -39.21 10.01 -4.49
C ARG A 287 -38.46 9.26 -5.59
N GLY A 288 -39.04 8.18 -6.09
CA GLY A 288 -38.49 7.41 -7.21
C GLY A 288 -37.26 6.58 -6.85
N MET A 289 -36.79 5.84 -7.85
CA MET A 289 -35.58 5.00 -7.76
C MET A 289 -34.36 5.87 -8.06
N GLY A 290 -33.42 6.01 -7.14
CA GLY A 290 -32.15 6.69 -7.43
C GLY A 290 -31.15 5.76 -8.14
N LEU A 291 -29.95 6.25 -8.45
CA LEU A 291 -28.83 5.38 -8.82
C LEU A 291 -28.54 4.35 -7.71
N PRO A 292 -28.07 3.13 -8.01
CA PRO A 292 -27.54 2.23 -7.00
C PRO A 292 -26.34 2.86 -6.25
N ALA A 293 -26.04 2.35 -5.05
CA ALA A 293 -24.76 2.66 -4.41
C ALA A 293 -23.60 2.14 -5.29
N PRO A 294 -22.40 2.75 -5.23
CA PRO A 294 -21.27 2.32 -6.06
C PRO A 294 -20.97 0.82 -5.87
N PHE A 295 -20.83 0.11 -6.98
CA PHE A 295 -20.60 -1.33 -7.08
C PHE A 295 -21.74 -2.22 -6.55
N MET A 296 -22.88 -1.65 -6.14
CA MET A 296 -23.98 -2.42 -5.55
C MET A 296 -24.58 -3.43 -6.54
N GLY A 297 -24.61 -3.11 -7.84
CA GLY A 297 -25.06 -4.04 -8.88
C GLY A 297 -24.17 -5.30 -8.95
N LEU A 298 -22.85 -5.15 -8.80
CA LEU A 298 -21.90 -6.28 -8.81
C LEU A 298 -22.05 -7.20 -7.61
N LEU A 299 -22.48 -6.68 -6.45
CA LEU A 299 -22.71 -7.50 -5.26
C LEU A 299 -23.74 -8.62 -5.51
N ARG A 300 -24.60 -8.47 -6.51
CA ARG A 300 -25.52 -9.53 -6.96
C ARG A 300 -24.82 -10.75 -7.55
N MET A 301 -23.55 -10.65 -7.95
CA MET A 301 -22.77 -11.81 -8.37
C MET A 301 -22.63 -12.85 -7.25
N LEU A 302 -22.82 -12.44 -6.00
CA LEU A 302 -22.81 -13.31 -4.83
C LEU A 302 -24.16 -14.03 -4.59
N GLU A 303 -25.03 -14.12 -5.60
CA GLU A 303 -26.33 -14.81 -5.53
C GLU A 303 -26.23 -16.28 -5.08
N GLY A 304 -25.07 -16.93 -5.27
CA GLY A 304 -24.82 -18.29 -4.76
C GLY A 304 -24.68 -18.40 -3.24
N ILE A 305 -24.60 -17.28 -2.50
CA ILE A 305 -24.46 -17.28 -1.04
C ILE A 305 -25.86 -17.31 -0.39
N PRO A 306 -26.23 -18.37 0.35
CA PRO A 306 -27.52 -18.45 1.03
C PRO A 306 -27.60 -17.46 2.19
N VAL A 307 -28.74 -16.77 2.33
CA VAL A 307 -29.03 -15.83 3.43
C VAL A 307 -30.46 -16.05 3.90
N GLY A 308 -30.61 -16.76 5.02
CA GLY A 308 -31.93 -17.18 5.54
C GLY A 308 -32.67 -18.04 4.52
N SER A 309 -33.91 -17.67 4.20
CA SER A 309 -34.73 -18.31 3.15
C SER A 309 -34.49 -17.73 1.75
N SER A 310 -33.52 -16.83 1.59
CA SER A 310 -33.20 -16.13 0.34
C SER A 310 -31.71 -16.30 0.04
N ASN A 311 -31.15 -15.40 -0.77
CA ASN A 311 -29.73 -15.35 -1.08
C ASN A 311 -29.21 -13.91 -1.04
N PHE A 312 -27.89 -13.75 -1.00
CA PHE A 312 -27.25 -12.45 -0.88
C PHE A 312 -27.63 -11.49 -2.02
N GLY A 313 -27.62 -11.94 -3.27
CA GLY A 313 -27.98 -11.10 -4.42
C GLY A 313 -29.40 -10.55 -4.36
N LYS A 314 -30.36 -11.36 -3.90
CA LYS A 314 -31.75 -10.95 -3.65
C LYS A 314 -31.88 -9.99 -2.47
N GLN A 315 -31.05 -10.11 -1.43
CA GLN A 315 -31.01 -9.13 -0.34
C GLN A 315 -30.53 -7.76 -0.82
N ILE A 316 -29.51 -7.72 -1.69
CA ILE A 316 -29.06 -6.48 -2.33
C ILE A 316 -30.16 -5.86 -3.19
N GLU A 317 -30.88 -6.68 -3.97
CA GLU A 317 -32.07 -6.21 -4.70
C GLU A 317 -33.12 -5.62 -3.76
N TYR A 318 -33.44 -6.35 -2.69
CA TYR A 318 -34.41 -5.94 -1.69
C TYR A 318 -34.03 -4.58 -1.08
N MET A 319 -32.76 -4.37 -0.73
CA MET A 319 -32.28 -3.08 -0.23
C MET A 319 -32.58 -1.97 -1.23
N TYR A 320 -32.16 -2.15 -2.49
CA TYR A 320 -32.31 -1.15 -3.53
C TYR A 320 -33.78 -0.80 -3.82
N VAL A 321 -34.63 -1.81 -4.06
CA VAL A 321 -36.06 -1.60 -4.38
C VAL A 321 -36.85 -0.99 -3.22
N ASN A 322 -36.33 -1.07 -1.99
CA ASN A 322 -36.89 -0.39 -0.82
C ASN A 322 -36.25 0.97 -0.51
N GLY A 323 -35.49 1.55 -1.45
CA GLY A 323 -35.00 2.93 -1.39
C GLY A 323 -33.54 3.07 -0.95
N TYR A 324 -32.81 1.97 -0.76
CA TYR A 324 -31.38 2.00 -0.49
C TYR A 324 -30.59 2.27 -1.79
N ASP A 325 -30.55 3.54 -2.16
CA ASP A 325 -29.91 4.05 -3.37
C ASP A 325 -28.71 4.96 -3.03
N PHE A 326 -28.14 5.60 -4.05
CA PHE A 326 -26.97 6.47 -3.94
C PHE A 326 -27.15 7.59 -2.92
N ARG A 327 -28.38 8.11 -2.75
CA ARG A 327 -28.68 9.12 -1.74
C ARG A 327 -28.43 8.56 -0.33
N GLN A 328 -28.88 7.34 -0.05
CA GLN A 328 -28.60 6.66 1.21
C GLN A 328 -27.11 6.34 1.38
N PHE A 329 -26.40 5.98 0.30
CA PHE A 329 -24.95 5.80 0.34
C PHE A 329 -24.24 7.07 0.82
N ILE A 330 -24.61 8.25 0.28
CA ILE A 330 -24.07 9.54 0.74
C ILE A 330 -24.38 9.79 2.22
N VAL A 331 -25.62 9.52 2.67
CA VAL A 331 -25.98 9.62 4.10
C VAL A 331 -25.05 8.79 4.97
N THR A 332 -24.87 7.51 4.61
CA THR A 332 -24.02 6.58 5.39
C THR A 332 -22.53 6.90 5.32
N SER A 333 -22.11 7.65 4.30
CA SER A 333 -20.72 8.09 4.12
C SER A 333 -20.34 9.23 5.04
N ILE A 334 -21.28 10.09 5.46
CA ILE A 334 -20.98 11.25 6.32
C ILE A 334 -20.28 10.84 7.63
N PRO A 335 -20.79 9.89 8.44
CA PRO A 335 -20.06 9.40 9.61
C PRO A 335 -18.65 8.89 9.30
N MET A 336 -18.47 8.19 8.18
CA MET A 336 -17.19 7.60 7.78
C MET A 336 -16.19 8.67 7.32
N SER A 337 -16.64 9.71 6.62
CA SER A 337 -15.80 10.84 6.25
C SER A 337 -15.31 11.59 7.49
N ILE A 338 -16.17 11.80 8.49
CA ILE A 338 -15.78 12.42 9.77
C ILE A 338 -14.73 11.54 10.47
N MET A 339 -14.95 10.22 10.52
CA MET A 339 -13.99 9.27 11.07
C MET A 339 -12.60 9.38 10.42
N GLU A 340 -12.54 9.35 9.09
CA GLU A 340 -11.28 9.45 8.37
C GLU A 340 -10.57 10.78 8.59
N VAL A 341 -11.30 11.90 8.61
CA VAL A 341 -10.74 13.22 8.89
C VAL A 341 -10.14 13.26 10.30
N LEU A 342 -10.89 12.83 11.32
CA LEU A 342 -10.42 12.79 12.70
C LEU A 342 -9.19 11.90 12.84
N MET A 343 -9.21 10.72 12.22
CA MET A 343 -8.10 9.79 12.30
C MET A 343 -6.83 10.36 11.64
N ARG A 344 -6.95 11.08 10.52
CA ARG A 344 -5.82 11.79 9.90
C ARG A 344 -5.28 12.87 10.82
N VAL A 345 -6.16 13.68 11.42
CA VAL A 345 -5.75 14.75 12.36
C VAL A 345 -4.99 14.16 13.54
N PHE A 346 -5.54 13.14 14.21
CA PHE A 346 -4.89 12.53 15.36
C PHE A 346 -3.61 11.77 15.00
N TYR A 347 -3.58 11.06 13.88
CA TYR A 347 -2.38 10.39 13.41
C TYR A 347 -1.26 11.40 13.12
N VAL A 348 -1.57 12.46 12.36
CA VAL A 348 -0.58 13.49 12.02
C VAL A 348 -0.08 14.20 13.28
N ALA A 349 -0.98 14.62 14.16
CA ALA A 349 -0.62 15.25 15.43
C ALA A 349 0.31 14.36 16.26
N LYS A 350 -0.01 13.07 16.37
CA LYS A 350 0.82 12.09 17.07
C LYS A 350 2.22 12.00 16.45
N GLN A 351 2.34 11.73 15.15
CA GLN A 351 3.66 11.53 14.52
C GLN A 351 4.54 12.78 14.61
N VAL A 352 3.96 13.97 14.44
CA VAL A 352 4.68 15.25 14.59
C VAL A 352 5.11 15.46 16.04
N SER A 353 4.24 15.19 17.02
CA SER A 353 4.58 15.34 18.44
C SER A 353 5.70 14.42 18.92
N LEU A 354 5.85 13.24 18.28
CA LEU A 354 6.89 12.28 18.59
C LEU A 354 8.18 12.51 17.78
N GLY A 355 8.27 13.58 16.99
CA GLY A 355 9.43 13.87 16.15
C GLY A 355 9.65 12.84 15.02
N LYS A 356 8.62 12.07 14.65
CA LYS A 356 8.72 10.97 13.67
C LYS A 356 8.60 11.42 12.21
N GLY A 357 8.30 12.70 11.97
CA GLY A 357 8.23 13.27 10.63
C GLY A 357 7.74 14.71 10.62
N ALA A 358 8.04 15.43 9.54
CA ALA A 358 7.45 16.73 9.28
C ALA A 358 5.94 16.60 9.01
N PHE A 359 5.18 17.66 9.31
CA PHE A 359 3.73 17.69 9.13
C PHE A 359 3.30 17.30 7.70
N GLY A 360 3.93 17.90 6.68
CA GLY A 360 3.60 17.67 5.27
C GLY A 360 3.78 16.22 4.84
N GLU A 361 4.95 15.63 5.12
CA GLU A 361 5.21 14.22 4.77
C GLU A 361 4.27 13.27 5.52
N THR A 362 4.01 13.53 6.79
CA THR A 362 3.10 12.72 7.59
C THR A 362 1.66 12.77 7.05
N LEU A 363 1.21 13.94 6.60
CA LEU A 363 -0.10 14.09 5.98
C LEU A 363 -0.16 13.33 4.65
N LEU A 364 0.89 13.42 3.82
CA LEU A 364 1.00 12.68 2.57
C LEU A 364 0.99 11.17 2.78
N ASP A 365 1.59 10.69 3.87
CA ASP A 365 1.55 9.28 4.30
C ASP A 365 0.12 8.78 4.60
N THR A 366 -0.84 9.68 4.78
CA THR A 366 -2.25 9.30 4.92
C THR A 366 -3.00 9.31 3.58
N MET A 367 -2.48 9.93 2.52
CA MET A 367 -3.24 10.13 1.28
C MET A 367 -3.40 8.83 0.46
N PRO A 368 -4.52 8.62 -0.26
CA PRO A 368 -4.81 7.35 -0.95
C PRO A 368 -3.68 6.82 -1.86
N LEU A 369 -2.97 7.71 -2.56
CA LEU A 369 -1.89 7.35 -3.49
C LEU A 369 -0.55 7.03 -2.80
N ARG A 370 -0.35 7.50 -1.56
CA ARG A 370 0.89 7.32 -0.78
C ARG A 370 0.61 6.68 0.59
N LEU A 371 -0.50 5.95 0.69
CA LEU A 371 -1.03 5.47 1.95
C LEU A 371 -0.03 4.54 2.66
N ASN A 372 0.49 5.00 3.80
CA ASN A 372 1.37 4.22 4.65
C ASN A 372 0.61 2.96 5.14
N PRO A 373 1.19 1.76 5.03
CA PRO A 373 0.54 0.53 5.48
C PRO A 373 0.08 0.56 6.94
N ARG A 374 0.83 1.25 7.82
CA ARG A 374 0.44 1.48 9.22
C ARG A 374 -0.90 2.19 9.32
N PHE A 375 -1.05 3.31 8.61
CA PHE A 375 -2.29 4.08 8.59
C PHE A 375 -3.43 3.33 7.90
N ARG A 376 -3.13 2.51 6.88
CA ARG A 376 -4.14 1.62 6.27
C ARG A 376 -4.69 0.59 7.26
N MET A 377 -3.83 0.02 8.11
CA MET A 377 -4.28 -0.87 9.19
C MET A 377 -5.16 -0.13 10.21
N MET A 378 -4.85 1.13 10.52
CA MET A 378 -5.72 1.97 11.35
C MET A 378 -7.10 2.20 10.70
N LEU A 379 -7.16 2.49 9.39
CA LEU A 379 -8.41 2.55 8.64
C LEU A 379 -9.20 1.25 8.76
N ALA A 380 -8.54 0.10 8.57
CA ALA A 380 -9.20 -1.20 8.70
C ALA A 380 -9.80 -1.42 10.10
N LEU A 381 -9.08 -1.02 11.16
CA LEU A 381 -9.57 -1.09 12.55
C LEU A 381 -10.75 -0.14 12.82
N GLY A 382 -10.69 1.09 12.33
CA GLY A 382 -11.76 2.07 12.47
C GLY A 382 -13.05 1.63 11.75
N TYR A 383 -12.92 1.22 10.48
CA TYR A 383 -14.03 0.64 9.72
C TYR A 383 -14.53 -0.67 10.33
N GLY A 384 -13.64 -1.51 10.88
CA GLY A 384 -14.00 -2.74 11.59
C GLY A 384 -14.85 -2.46 12.82
N THR A 385 -14.44 -1.48 13.62
CA THR A 385 -15.19 -1.02 14.81
C THR A 385 -16.57 -0.52 14.41
N SER A 386 -16.65 0.36 13.41
CA SER A 386 -17.93 0.88 12.91
C SER A 386 -18.85 -0.21 12.36
N SER A 387 -18.30 -1.14 11.59
CA SER A 387 -19.07 -2.22 10.97
C SER A 387 -19.58 -3.21 12.03
N ALA A 388 -18.81 -3.47 13.09
CA ALA A 388 -19.25 -4.30 14.22
C ALA A 388 -20.45 -3.66 14.95
N VAL A 389 -20.42 -2.34 15.22
CA VAL A 389 -21.56 -1.65 15.82
C VAL A 389 -22.76 -1.61 14.87
N ASN A 390 -22.54 -1.38 13.58
CA ASN A 390 -23.60 -1.40 12.58
C ASN A 390 -24.23 -2.80 12.40
N ALA A 391 -23.43 -3.88 12.50
CA ALA A 391 -23.95 -5.24 12.56
C ALA A 391 -24.89 -5.43 13.76
N GLY A 392 -24.51 -4.92 14.93
CA GLY A 392 -25.37 -4.88 16.11
C GLY A 392 -26.66 -4.08 15.88
N LYS A 393 -26.57 -2.90 15.26
CA LYS A 393 -27.75 -2.08 14.87
C LYS A 393 -28.70 -2.86 13.97
N MET A 394 -28.19 -3.51 12.92
CA MET A 394 -29.01 -4.32 12.02
C MET A 394 -29.66 -5.50 12.73
N TYR A 395 -28.90 -6.20 13.58
CA TYR A 395 -29.39 -7.33 14.35
C TYR A 395 -30.54 -6.93 15.29
N ILE A 396 -30.35 -5.85 16.07
CA ILE A 396 -31.36 -5.36 17.03
C ILE A 396 -32.61 -4.85 16.30
N THR A 397 -32.44 -4.16 15.18
CA THR A 397 -33.58 -3.58 14.43
C THR A 397 -34.27 -4.57 13.50
N GLY A 398 -33.65 -5.72 13.21
CA GLY A 398 -34.15 -6.70 12.24
C GLY A 398 -34.29 -6.13 10.82
N ASN A 399 -33.61 -5.02 10.49
CA ASN A 399 -33.80 -4.31 9.23
C ASN A 399 -32.47 -4.08 8.50
N ILE A 400 -32.28 -4.78 7.38
CA ILE A 400 -31.09 -4.66 6.52
C ILE A 400 -30.92 -3.25 5.92
N LEU A 401 -31.99 -2.45 5.83
CA LEU A 401 -31.91 -1.06 5.36
C LEU A 401 -31.15 -0.15 6.32
N ASN A 402 -30.88 -0.60 7.55
CA ASN A 402 -29.99 0.08 8.50
C ASN A 402 -28.50 -0.24 8.29
N ALA A 403 -28.15 -1.05 7.29
CA ALA A 403 -26.76 -1.27 6.91
C ALA A 403 -26.09 0.07 6.64
N ASN A 404 -24.86 0.24 7.12
CA ASN A 404 -24.02 1.37 6.72
C ASN A 404 -23.09 0.88 5.60
N TYR A 405 -23.57 0.99 4.36
CA TYR A 405 -22.84 0.51 3.18
C TYR A 405 -21.42 1.09 3.08
N ALA A 406 -21.24 2.38 3.39
CA ALA A 406 -19.92 3.03 3.38
C ALA A 406 -18.95 2.38 4.39
N SER A 407 -19.43 2.05 5.59
CA SER A 407 -18.66 1.35 6.62
C SER A 407 -18.22 -0.03 6.15
N TRP A 408 -19.14 -0.83 5.61
CA TRP A 408 -18.85 -2.18 5.12
C TRP A 408 -17.90 -2.18 3.91
N MET A 409 -18.10 -1.24 2.97
CA MET A 409 -17.21 -1.08 1.83
C MET A 409 -15.81 -0.65 2.27
N GLY A 410 -15.71 0.30 3.20
CA GLY A 410 -14.44 0.73 3.78
C GLY A 410 -13.71 -0.39 4.53
N LEU A 411 -14.45 -1.23 5.26
CA LEU A 411 -13.90 -2.43 5.92
C LEU A 411 -13.39 -3.44 4.89
N ALA A 412 -14.18 -3.75 3.86
CA ALA A 412 -13.78 -4.70 2.83
C ALA A 412 -12.49 -4.26 2.14
N TRP A 413 -12.42 -2.99 1.71
CA TRP A 413 -11.26 -2.44 1.02
C TRP A 413 -10.02 -2.35 1.92
N ASN A 414 -10.13 -1.67 3.06
CA ASN A 414 -8.98 -1.46 3.94
C ASN A 414 -8.57 -2.74 4.65
N GLY A 415 -9.53 -3.62 4.99
CA GLY A 415 -9.28 -4.94 5.57
C GLY A 415 -8.51 -5.84 4.62
N PHE A 416 -8.96 -5.98 3.36
CA PHE A 416 -8.26 -6.79 2.36
C PHE A 416 -6.80 -6.35 2.19
N HIS A 417 -6.58 -5.06 1.99
CA HIS A 417 -5.22 -4.54 1.78
C HIS A 417 -4.35 -4.60 3.05
N SER A 418 -4.93 -4.42 4.23
CA SER A 418 -4.23 -4.59 5.51
C SER A 418 -3.83 -6.04 5.76
N LEU A 419 -4.69 -7.00 5.40
CA LEU A 419 -4.37 -8.42 5.44
C LEU A 419 -3.27 -8.77 4.44
N LYS A 420 -3.37 -8.30 3.19
CA LYS A 420 -2.33 -8.47 2.18
C LYS A 420 -0.97 -7.94 2.65
N TRP A 421 -0.97 -6.76 3.29
CA TRP A 421 0.23 -6.21 3.90
C TRP A 421 0.78 -7.10 5.01
N SER A 422 -0.07 -7.46 5.97
CA SER A 422 0.34 -8.18 7.19
C SER A 422 0.81 -9.60 6.93
N LEU A 423 0.16 -10.32 6.00
CA LEU A 423 0.44 -11.72 5.72
C LEU A 423 1.59 -11.95 4.74
N TYR A 424 1.84 -10.99 3.83
CA TYR A 424 2.77 -11.21 2.72
C TYR A 424 3.72 -10.04 2.48
N GLN A 425 3.20 -8.84 2.20
CA GLN A 425 4.05 -7.75 1.69
C GLN A 425 5.00 -7.19 2.75
N ARG A 426 4.63 -7.23 4.04
CA ARG A 426 5.47 -6.75 5.13
C ARG A 426 6.78 -7.52 5.22
N HIS A 427 6.71 -8.85 5.13
CA HIS A 427 7.90 -9.71 5.18
C HIS A 427 8.83 -9.45 3.99
N LEU A 428 8.28 -9.42 2.77
CA LEU A 428 9.07 -9.15 1.57
C LEU A 428 9.74 -7.78 1.62
N LYS A 429 9.01 -6.75 2.06
CA LYS A 429 9.54 -5.38 2.12
C LYS A 429 10.63 -5.23 3.19
N LEU A 430 10.53 -5.96 4.30
CA LEU A 430 11.57 -6.00 5.34
C LEU A 430 12.87 -6.56 4.76
N TRP A 431 12.83 -7.76 4.19
CA TRP A 431 14.03 -8.43 3.70
C TRP A 431 14.65 -7.76 2.50
N ALA A 432 13.84 -7.28 1.55
CA ALA A 432 14.35 -6.47 0.43
C ALA A 432 15.01 -5.16 0.91
N GLY A 433 14.52 -4.58 2.01
CA GLY A 433 15.12 -3.39 2.63
C GLY A 433 16.48 -3.70 3.26
N ILE A 434 16.58 -4.80 4.02
CA ILE A 434 17.83 -5.27 4.62
C ILE A 434 18.87 -5.60 3.54
N GLU A 435 18.45 -6.37 2.52
CA GLU A 435 19.30 -6.75 1.39
C GLU A 435 19.87 -5.51 0.70
N LYS A 436 19.02 -4.54 0.36
CA LYS A 436 19.46 -3.29 -0.27
C LYS A 436 20.46 -2.52 0.59
N ALA A 437 20.18 -2.38 1.89
CA ALA A 437 21.07 -1.65 2.80
C ALA A 437 22.44 -2.32 2.96
N GLU A 438 22.47 -3.66 3.05
CA GLU A 438 23.74 -4.40 3.10
C GLU A 438 24.49 -4.33 1.78
N LEU A 439 23.82 -4.36 0.62
CA LEU A 439 24.46 -4.17 -0.68
C LEU A 439 25.09 -2.78 -0.81
N GLU A 440 24.37 -1.72 -0.41
CA GLU A 440 24.92 -0.35 -0.40
C GLU A 440 26.13 -0.24 0.53
N ARG A 441 26.10 -0.90 1.70
CA ARG A 441 27.23 -0.95 2.63
C ARG A 441 28.44 -1.68 2.02
N LEU A 442 28.20 -2.81 1.36
CA LEU A 442 29.26 -3.58 0.70
C LEU A 442 29.90 -2.75 -0.42
N GLN A 443 29.11 -2.04 -1.22
CA GLN A 443 29.63 -1.15 -2.25
C GLN A 443 30.53 -0.06 -1.66
N ASN A 444 30.09 0.61 -0.59
CA ASN A 444 30.89 1.63 0.08
C ASN A 444 32.22 1.09 0.62
N ASN A 445 32.23 -0.16 1.11
CA ASN A 445 33.45 -0.82 1.57
C ASN A 445 34.39 -1.12 0.40
N ILE A 446 33.86 -1.58 -0.74
CA ILE A 446 34.64 -1.82 -1.96
C ILE A 446 35.31 -0.52 -2.42
N ASP A 447 34.53 0.56 -2.52
CA ASP A 447 35.04 1.87 -2.93
C ASP A 447 36.16 2.37 -1.98
N SER A 448 36.03 2.10 -0.67
CA SER A 448 37.04 2.44 0.33
C SER A 448 38.33 1.62 0.17
N ILE A 449 38.21 0.33 -0.17
CA ILE A 449 39.37 -0.56 -0.43
C ILE A 449 40.08 -0.15 -1.71
N GLU A 450 39.35 0.21 -2.77
CA GLU A 450 39.93 0.72 -4.01
C GLU A 450 40.73 2.01 -3.76
N ALA A 451 40.19 2.94 -2.97
CA ALA A 451 40.90 4.15 -2.59
C ALA A 451 42.20 3.85 -1.80
N LEU A 452 42.18 2.86 -0.90
CA LEU A 452 43.38 2.41 -0.19
C LEU A 452 44.41 1.76 -1.13
N THR A 453 43.95 0.98 -2.10
CA THR A 453 44.82 0.34 -3.10
C THR A 453 45.56 1.38 -3.94
N ILE A 454 44.86 2.42 -4.38
CA ILE A 454 45.46 3.56 -5.10
C ILE A 454 46.53 4.25 -4.24
N ARG A 455 46.24 4.47 -2.95
CA ARG A 455 47.22 5.06 -2.01
C ARG A 455 48.44 4.16 -1.80
N ALA A 456 48.24 2.85 -1.65
CA ALA A 456 49.31 1.90 -1.45
C ALA A 456 50.25 1.81 -2.65
N GLY A 457 49.72 1.92 -3.88
CA GLY A 457 50.53 1.98 -5.10
C GLY A 457 51.46 3.20 -5.19
N ASN A 458 51.22 4.25 -4.38
CA ASN A 458 52.07 5.44 -4.33
C ASN A 458 53.12 5.39 -3.21
N LEU A 459 53.21 4.29 -2.44
CA LEU A 459 54.23 4.15 -1.40
C LEU A 459 55.59 3.79 -2.02
N PRO A 460 56.70 4.36 -1.52
CA PRO A 460 58.03 3.96 -1.95
C PRO A 460 58.30 2.52 -1.49
N VAL A 461 58.37 1.60 -2.45
CA VAL A 461 58.79 0.21 -2.24
C VAL A 461 60.22 0.07 -2.77
N LYS A 462 61.17 -0.23 -1.88
CA LYS A 462 62.57 -0.54 -2.25
C LYS A 462 62.75 -2.03 -2.46
#